data_AF-A0A923AGX4-F1
#
_entry.id   AF-A0A923AGX4-F1
#
_cell.length_a   1.000
_cell.length_b   1.000
_cell.length_c   1.000
_cell.angle_alpha   90.00
_cell.angle_beta   90.00
_cell.angle_gamma   90.00
#
_symmetry.space_group_name_H-M   'P 1'
#
loop_
_entity.id
_entity.type
_entity.pdbx_description
1 polymer ?
#
loop_
_entity_poly.entity_id
_entity_poly.type
_entity_poly.pdbx_seq_one_letter_code
_entity_poly.pdbx_strand_id
1 'polypeptide(L)'
;MPAVGSVAGAIDLAARLRAFDFDGSLASASRDVWIVLESEIRFIAEAYWQQWQRCFGDQRQWAPMDTQKMIDAGAEFLRNRFLNTSGRTWIESIERSVAAAYAAGVSPMALLSMISFSDRAAMEVLLRQIDRSDARLPTLIDTLMRLSALEGEITVAIYNAYRDHSAQTSRDRLAAEFREGIAKMVEGVSLEGAALRSQAGRTSTSTRGMLGKTSEVAAAAEQSAVAMREAAQTAAGLIRAIEDARSEVEAAADIATRAASQAGVAVGMSETLSEHAKSIESILGLIRDIAGQTNLLALNATIEAARAGDAGRGFAVVAQEVKSLANQTARATDDIAAKIAAIQSATRSTVDTNASIRATVAEVQLSAEKIRAAMEMQAQTVTAITASVDETALAADSMSNTIATIREDTESVATDIEQVGQGFDAFEAKLGSLKVTAGDFISKVAA
;
A
#
# COMPACT_ATOMS: atom_id res chain seq x y z
N MET A 1 -44.58 17.36 35.07
CA MET A 1 -45.70 18.21 35.51
C MET A 1 -45.17 19.16 36.57
N PRO A 2 -45.71 20.38 36.68
CA PRO A 2 -45.36 21.26 37.78
C PRO A 2 -45.69 20.59 39.12
N ALA A 3 -45.00 20.98 40.19
CA ALA A 3 -45.35 20.53 41.52
C ALA A 3 -46.76 21.03 41.87
N VAL A 4 -47.61 20.15 42.39
CA VAL A 4 -48.98 20.53 42.82
C VAL A 4 -48.88 21.65 43.86
N GLY A 5 -49.57 22.76 43.62
CA GLY A 5 -49.56 23.96 44.45
C GLY A 5 -48.70 25.10 43.86
N SER A 6 -47.80 24.78 42.93
CA SER A 6 -46.89 25.76 42.31
C SER A 6 -47.61 26.69 41.34
N VAL A 7 -48.60 26.18 40.61
CA VAL A 7 -49.38 26.99 39.66
C VAL A 7 -50.41 27.82 40.40
N ALA A 8 -51.10 27.27 41.40
CA ALA A 8 -52.02 28.00 42.27
C ALA A 8 -51.32 29.17 42.96
N GLY A 9 -50.07 29.00 43.39
CA GLY A 9 -49.26 30.06 43.98
C GLY A 9 -48.99 31.25 43.04
N ALA A 10 -49.01 31.02 41.72
CA ALA A 10 -48.80 32.03 40.69
C ALA A 10 -50.10 32.65 40.15
N ILE A 11 -51.27 32.12 40.52
CA ILE A 11 -52.57 32.70 40.14
C ILE A 11 -52.82 33.97 40.94
N ASP A 12 -52.97 35.10 40.25
CA ASP A 12 -53.44 36.36 40.85
C ASP A 12 -54.94 36.27 41.13
N LEU A 13 -55.29 35.73 42.29
CA LEU A 13 -56.68 35.65 42.78
C LEU A 13 -57.27 37.03 43.03
N ALA A 14 -56.45 37.96 43.55
CA ALA A 14 -56.93 39.29 43.93
C ALA A 14 -57.39 40.09 42.70
N ALA A 15 -56.68 39.99 41.58
CA ALA A 15 -57.11 40.59 40.32
C ALA A 15 -58.40 39.98 39.79
N ARG A 16 -58.54 38.66 39.87
CA ARG A 16 -59.76 37.96 39.44
C ARG A 16 -60.94 38.33 40.32
N LEU A 17 -60.78 38.35 41.64
CA LEU A 17 -61.82 38.82 42.57
C LEU A 17 -62.21 40.27 42.28
N ARG A 18 -61.27 41.19 42.00
CA ARG A 18 -61.63 42.56 41.58
C ARG A 18 -62.50 42.62 40.31
N ALA A 19 -62.34 41.65 39.41
CA ALA A 19 -63.13 41.59 38.18
C ALA A 19 -64.52 40.94 38.38
N PHE A 20 -64.61 39.92 39.24
CA PHE A 20 -65.83 39.13 39.45
C PHE A 20 -66.64 39.55 40.70
N ASP A 21 -66.05 40.31 41.63
CA ASP A 21 -66.67 40.83 42.86
C ASP A 21 -66.78 42.36 42.81
N PHE A 22 -67.49 42.88 41.80
CA PHE A 22 -67.56 44.32 41.52
C PHE A 22 -68.38 45.13 42.53
N ASP A 23 -69.15 44.48 43.41
CA ASP A 23 -69.92 45.09 44.49
C ASP A 23 -69.37 44.75 45.89
N GLY A 24 -68.29 43.98 45.99
CA GLY A 24 -67.65 43.58 47.24
C GLY A 24 -68.47 42.60 48.09
N SER A 25 -69.53 42.01 47.54
CA SER A 25 -70.47 41.14 48.25
C SER A 25 -70.22 39.65 48.02
N LEU A 26 -69.37 39.27 47.05
CA LEU A 26 -69.25 37.89 46.58
C LEU A 26 -68.88 36.91 47.70
N ALA A 27 -67.94 37.28 48.57
CA ALA A 27 -67.48 36.42 49.66
C ALA A 27 -68.49 36.29 50.82
N SER A 28 -69.35 37.29 51.05
CA SER A 28 -70.44 37.19 52.03
C SER A 28 -71.63 36.43 51.45
N ALA A 29 -72.02 36.78 50.22
CA ALA A 29 -73.14 36.15 49.52
C ALA A 29 -72.86 34.67 49.18
N SER A 30 -71.58 34.29 48.95
CA SER A 30 -71.21 32.89 48.75
C SER A 30 -71.49 32.03 49.99
N ARG A 31 -71.36 32.58 51.20
CA ARG A 31 -71.73 31.89 52.44
C ARG A 31 -73.25 31.77 52.58
N ASP A 32 -74.01 32.76 52.14
CA ASP A 32 -75.47 32.67 52.11
C ASP A 32 -75.94 31.60 51.12
N VAL A 33 -75.27 31.47 49.96
CA VAL A 33 -75.50 30.35 49.03
C VAL A 33 -75.15 29.02 49.70
N TRP A 34 -74.04 28.93 50.44
CA TRP A 34 -73.67 27.69 51.16
C TRP A 34 -74.76 27.22 52.12
N ILE A 35 -75.35 28.13 52.91
CA ILE A 35 -76.40 27.78 53.89
C ILE A 35 -77.58 27.05 53.22
N VAL A 36 -77.91 27.43 51.98
CA VAL A 36 -78.96 26.78 51.19
C VAL A 36 -78.46 25.43 50.63
N LEU A 37 -77.26 25.41 50.06
CA LEU A 37 -76.76 24.23 49.34
C LEU A 37 -76.22 23.11 50.25
N GLU A 38 -75.82 23.41 51.50
CA GLU A 38 -75.08 22.50 52.39
C GLU A 38 -75.79 21.15 52.59
N SER A 39 -77.10 21.17 52.78
CA SER A 39 -77.93 19.97 52.99
C SER A 39 -77.91 19.00 51.79
N GLU A 40 -77.63 19.50 50.59
CA GLU A 40 -77.65 18.74 49.34
C GLU A 40 -76.30 18.80 48.60
N ILE A 41 -75.21 19.14 49.28
CA ILE A 41 -73.90 19.35 48.64
C ILE A 41 -73.37 18.08 47.95
N ARG A 42 -73.71 16.91 48.47
CA ARG A 42 -73.33 15.62 47.88
C ARG A 42 -74.04 15.37 46.55
N PHE A 43 -75.30 15.79 46.41
CA PHE A 43 -76.05 15.71 45.14
C PHE A 43 -75.41 16.60 44.07
N ILE A 44 -74.98 17.80 44.45
CA ILE A 44 -74.28 18.74 43.55
C ILE A 44 -72.92 18.17 43.12
N ALA A 45 -72.14 17.63 44.07
CA ALA A 45 -70.87 16.97 43.79
C ALA A 45 -71.02 15.72 42.92
N GLU A 46 -72.10 14.95 43.09
CA GLU A 46 -72.41 13.79 42.26
C GLU A 46 -72.72 14.19 40.81
N ALA A 47 -73.44 15.29 40.60
CA ALA A 47 -73.79 15.78 39.26
C ALA A 47 -72.52 16.00 38.40
N TYR A 48 -71.46 16.57 38.96
CA TYR A 48 -70.16 16.71 38.28
C TYR A 48 -69.66 15.38 37.68
N TRP A 49 -69.71 14.31 38.48
CA TRP A 49 -69.25 12.98 38.07
C TRP A 49 -70.23 12.26 37.14
N GLN A 50 -71.53 12.54 37.23
CA GLN A 50 -72.51 12.07 36.24
C GLN A 50 -72.21 12.66 34.85
N GLN A 51 -71.84 13.95 34.78
CA GLN A 51 -71.43 14.55 33.53
C GLN A 51 -70.10 13.99 33.03
N TRP A 52 -69.15 13.69 33.92
CA TRP A 52 -67.95 12.95 33.55
C TRP A 52 -68.28 11.60 32.89
N GLN A 53 -69.18 10.81 33.50
CA GLN A 53 -69.61 9.52 32.94
C GLN A 53 -70.26 9.67 31.56
N ARG A 54 -71.02 10.74 31.33
CA ARG A 54 -71.59 11.04 30.01
C ARG A 54 -70.54 11.40 28.97
N CYS A 55 -69.52 12.17 29.38
CA CYS A 55 -68.43 12.58 28.47
C CYS A 55 -67.45 11.45 28.15
N PHE A 56 -67.29 10.45 29.03
CA PHE A 56 -66.19 9.47 28.95
C PHE A 56 -66.62 8.00 29.13
N GLY A 57 -67.93 7.71 29.20
CA GLY A 57 -68.49 6.39 29.53
C GLY A 57 -68.04 5.24 28.64
N ASP A 58 -67.72 5.51 27.38
CA ASP A 58 -67.29 4.48 26.42
C ASP A 58 -65.75 4.32 26.33
N GLN A 59 -64.96 5.25 26.90
CA GLN A 59 -63.52 5.36 26.62
C GLN A 59 -62.60 5.11 27.82
N ARG A 60 -63.12 5.14 29.05
CA ARG A 60 -62.30 4.94 30.26
C ARG A 60 -63.06 4.13 31.31
N GLN A 61 -62.85 2.82 31.30
CA GLN A 61 -63.19 1.96 32.46
C GLN A 61 -62.21 2.27 33.59
N TRP A 62 -62.41 3.37 34.30
CA TRP A 62 -61.94 3.42 35.67
C TRP A 62 -62.80 2.42 36.43
N ALA A 63 -62.19 1.48 37.14
CA ALA A 63 -62.89 0.67 38.15
C ALA A 63 -63.74 1.61 39.04
N PRO A 64 -64.77 1.14 39.78
CA PRO A 64 -65.48 1.99 40.75
C PRO A 64 -64.50 2.45 41.85
N MET A 65 -63.62 3.40 41.51
CA MET A 65 -62.77 4.18 42.38
C MET A 65 -63.76 4.90 43.26
N ASP A 66 -63.89 4.40 44.51
CA ASP A 66 -64.86 4.81 45.52
C ASP A 66 -65.63 6.06 45.08
N THR A 67 -66.72 5.85 44.32
CA THR A 67 -67.53 6.96 43.79
C THR A 67 -67.92 7.88 44.94
N GLN A 68 -68.11 7.27 46.10
CA GLN A 68 -68.21 7.89 47.41
C GLN A 68 -67.06 8.86 47.76
N LYS A 69 -65.79 8.44 47.70
CA LYS A 69 -64.62 9.31 47.97
C LYS A 69 -64.50 10.46 46.97
N MET A 70 -64.85 10.24 45.70
CA MET A 70 -64.81 11.29 44.68
C MET A 70 -65.94 12.31 44.87
N ILE A 71 -67.11 11.86 45.29
CA ILE A 71 -68.21 12.73 45.74
C ILE A 71 -67.81 13.48 47.00
N ASP A 72 -67.17 12.83 47.98
CA ASP A 72 -66.75 13.46 49.23
C ASP A 72 -65.66 14.52 48.99
N ALA A 73 -64.70 14.24 48.10
CA ALA A 73 -63.72 15.22 47.64
C ALA A 73 -64.37 16.38 46.85
N GLY A 74 -65.39 16.09 46.04
CA GLY A 74 -66.19 17.10 45.34
C GLY A 74 -66.98 17.98 46.32
N ALA A 75 -67.52 17.40 47.40
CA ALA A 75 -68.21 18.12 48.45
C ALA A 75 -67.23 19.02 49.24
N GLU A 76 -66.01 18.55 49.52
CA GLU A 76 -64.95 19.37 50.13
C GLU A 76 -64.50 20.51 49.20
N PHE A 77 -64.39 20.24 47.89
CA PHE A 77 -64.13 21.26 46.88
C PHE A 77 -65.21 22.34 46.88
N LEU A 78 -66.49 21.96 46.82
CA LEU A 78 -67.61 22.91 46.84
C LEU A 78 -67.68 23.67 48.17
N ARG A 79 -67.39 23.01 49.30
CA ARG A 79 -67.25 23.68 50.60
C ARG A 79 -66.19 24.79 50.55
N ASN A 80 -65.03 24.50 49.98
CA ASN A 80 -63.97 25.50 49.81
C ASN A 80 -64.38 26.61 48.83
N ARG A 81 -65.13 26.29 47.76
CA ARG A 81 -65.66 27.28 46.80
C ARG A 81 -66.53 28.34 47.49
N PHE A 82 -67.44 27.92 48.36
CA PHE A 82 -68.40 28.83 48.99
C PHE A 82 -67.90 29.44 50.31
N LEU A 83 -67.10 28.71 51.10
CA LEU A 83 -66.63 29.21 52.41
C LEU A 83 -65.25 29.89 52.36
N ASN A 84 -64.43 29.53 51.37
CA ASN A 84 -63.05 30.01 51.19
C ASN A 84 -62.86 30.70 49.83
N THR A 85 -63.89 31.40 49.33
CA THR A 85 -63.92 32.08 48.02
C THR A 85 -62.73 33.02 47.78
N SER A 86 -62.22 33.66 48.83
CA SER A 86 -61.04 34.55 48.75
C SER A 86 -59.74 33.92 49.26
N GLY A 87 -59.79 32.62 49.60
CA GLY A 87 -58.69 31.89 50.22
C GLY A 87 -57.90 31.05 49.23
N ARG A 88 -56.61 30.84 49.52
CA ARG A 88 -55.71 30.01 48.70
C ARG A 88 -56.15 28.55 48.62
N THR A 89 -56.80 28.03 49.66
CA THR A 89 -57.30 26.64 49.75
C THR A 89 -58.28 26.30 48.62
N TRP A 90 -59.07 27.26 48.14
CA TRP A 90 -59.96 27.04 47.02
C TRP A 90 -59.18 26.89 45.70
N ILE A 91 -58.24 27.79 45.41
CA ILE A 91 -57.38 27.67 44.21
C ILE A 91 -56.55 26.39 44.24
N GLU A 92 -55.97 26.02 45.38
CA GLU A 92 -55.23 24.76 45.53
C GLU A 92 -56.12 23.53 45.27
N SER A 93 -57.42 23.63 45.61
CA SER A 93 -58.40 22.59 45.28
C SER A 93 -58.73 22.56 43.78
N ILE A 94 -58.81 23.73 43.13
CA ILE A 94 -58.93 23.82 41.66
C ILE A 94 -57.67 23.24 41.00
N GLU A 95 -56.47 23.58 41.46
CA GLU A 95 -55.23 23.04 40.90
C GLU A 95 -55.14 21.53 41.05
N ARG A 96 -55.49 20.96 42.21
CA ARG A 96 -55.53 19.50 42.40
C ARG A 96 -56.47 18.83 41.40
N SER A 97 -57.66 19.39 41.18
CA SER A 97 -58.63 18.90 40.20
C SER A 97 -58.09 19.01 38.77
N VAL A 98 -57.57 20.18 38.38
CA VAL A 98 -56.97 20.42 37.07
C VAL A 98 -55.76 19.53 36.81
N ALA A 99 -54.88 19.34 37.80
CA ALA A 99 -53.71 18.48 37.69
C ALA A 99 -54.10 17.02 37.45
N ALA A 100 -55.10 16.51 38.18
CA ALA A 100 -55.63 15.17 37.98
C ALA A 100 -56.30 15.03 36.60
N ALA A 101 -57.11 16.02 36.19
CA ALA A 101 -57.76 16.06 34.89
C ALA A 101 -56.74 16.10 33.74
N TYR A 102 -55.71 16.95 33.85
CA TYR A 102 -54.63 17.08 32.87
C TYR A 102 -53.82 15.79 32.76
N ALA A 103 -53.47 15.17 33.90
CA ALA A 103 -52.76 13.88 33.93
C ALA A 103 -53.60 12.75 33.31
N ALA A 104 -54.91 12.77 33.50
CA ALA A 104 -55.83 11.85 32.87
C ALA A 104 -56.09 12.20 31.39
N GLY A 105 -55.59 13.31 30.84
CA GLY A 105 -55.89 13.72 29.46
C GLY A 105 -57.35 14.11 29.25
N VAL A 106 -57.99 14.74 30.24
CA VAL A 106 -59.32 15.37 30.14
C VAL A 106 -59.13 16.78 29.56
N SER A 107 -59.85 17.12 28.49
CA SER A 107 -59.73 18.44 27.86
C SER A 107 -60.31 19.57 28.74
N PRO A 108 -59.85 20.83 28.58
CA PRO A 108 -60.44 21.97 29.29
C PRO A 108 -61.94 22.10 29.04
N MET A 109 -62.38 21.81 27.81
CA MET A 109 -63.78 21.82 27.43
C MET A 109 -64.60 20.81 28.23
N ALA A 110 -64.10 19.58 28.39
CA ALA A 110 -64.78 18.57 29.19
C ALA A 110 -64.79 18.95 30.67
N LEU A 111 -63.68 19.53 31.17
CA LEU A 111 -63.58 20.03 32.54
C LEU A 111 -64.63 21.10 32.85
N LEU A 112 -64.74 22.11 31.97
CA LEU A 112 -65.77 23.16 32.07
C LEU A 112 -67.19 22.62 31.94
N SER A 113 -67.41 21.60 31.11
CA SER A 113 -68.72 20.94 30.98
C SER A 113 -69.15 20.28 32.30
N MET A 114 -68.23 19.62 33.01
CA MET A 114 -68.52 19.01 34.31
C MET A 114 -68.82 20.07 35.38
N ILE A 115 -68.05 21.17 35.40
CA ILE A 115 -68.29 22.33 36.28
C ILE A 115 -69.69 22.90 36.01
N SER A 116 -70.03 23.18 34.75
CA SER A 116 -71.35 23.69 34.37
C SER A 116 -72.50 22.77 34.77
N PHE A 117 -72.31 21.45 34.74
CA PHE A 117 -73.34 20.49 35.15
C PHE A 117 -73.52 20.46 36.67
N SER A 118 -72.43 20.59 37.43
CA SER A 118 -72.46 20.81 38.87
C SER A 118 -73.18 22.12 39.23
N ASP A 119 -72.87 23.21 38.53
CA ASP A 119 -73.50 24.52 38.75
C ASP A 119 -75.00 24.51 38.41
N ARG A 120 -75.41 23.75 37.39
CA ARG A 120 -76.82 23.50 37.09
C ARG A 120 -77.52 22.78 38.25
N ALA A 121 -76.89 21.77 38.85
CA ALA A 121 -77.45 21.06 40.00
C ALA A 121 -77.55 21.98 41.24
N ALA A 122 -76.55 22.84 41.46
CA ALA A 122 -76.59 23.86 42.50
C ALA A 122 -77.74 24.86 42.29
N MET A 123 -77.97 25.30 41.05
CA MET A 123 -79.08 26.18 40.69
C MET A 123 -80.45 25.50 40.94
N GLU A 124 -80.55 24.20 40.65
CA GLU A 124 -81.77 23.41 40.89
C GLU A 124 -82.09 23.30 42.39
N VAL A 125 -81.07 23.06 43.24
CA VAL A 125 -81.23 23.06 44.69
C VAL A 125 -81.66 24.45 45.19
N LEU A 126 -81.01 25.51 44.70
CA LEU A 126 -81.33 26.89 45.09
C LEU A 126 -82.79 27.25 44.79
N LEU A 127 -83.27 26.99 43.57
CA LEU A 127 -84.63 27.30 43.12
C LEU A 127 -85.71 26.43 43.79
N ARG A 128 -85.33 25.28 44.35
CA ARG A 128 -86.22 24.38 45.08
C ARG A 128 -86.35 24.76 46.56
N GLN A 129 -85.28 25.27 47.17
CA GLN A 129 -85.25 25.58 48.60
C GLN A 129 -85.65 27.03 48.95
N ILE A 130 -85.55 27.95 48.00
CA ILE A 130 -85.91 29.37 48.19
C ILE A 130 -87.20 29.70 47.44
N ASP A 131 -88.15 30.33 48.13
CA ASP A 131 -89.41 30.79 47.51
C ASP A 131 -89.14 31.86 46.44
N ARG A 132 -89.90 31.83 45.34
CA ARG A 132 -89.73 32.77 44.22
C ARG A 132 -89.94 34.24 44.60
N SER A 133 -90.62 34.50 45.71
CA SER A 133 -90.85 35.84 46.28
C SER A 133 -89.77 36.28 47.29
N ASP A 134 -88.79 35.42 47.63
CA ASP A 134 -87.68 35.79 48.52
C ASP A 134 -86.80 36.84 47.83
N ALA A 135 -86.65 38.01 48.49
CA ALA A 135 -85.87 39.13 47.98
C ALA A 135 -84.38 38.79 47.78
N ARG A 136 -83.86 37.73 48.41
CA ARG A 136 -82.45 37.29 48.28
C ARG A 136 -82.20 36.43 47.04
N LEU A 137 -83.24 35.86 46.43
CA LEU A 137 -83.09 34.90 45.32
C LEU A 137 -82.27 35.46 44.13
N PRO A 138 -82.48 36.71 43.66
CA PRO A 138 -81.66 37.28 42.59
C PRO A 138 -80.17 37.35 42.95
N THR A 139 -79.84 37.75 44.18
CA THR A 139 -78.46 37.85 44.68
C THR A 139 -77.79 36.49 44.79
N LEU A 140 -78.52 35.45 45.22
CA LEU A 140 -77.98 34.09 45.33
C LEU A 140 -77.71 33.47 43.94
N ILE A 141 -78.60 33.69 42.98
CA ILE A 141 -78.42 33.27 41.58
C ILE A 141 -77.20 33.95 40.96
N ASP A 142 -77.12 35.27 41.10
CA ASP A 142 -76.01 36.07 40.60
C ASP A 142 -74.67 35.64 41.23
N THR A 143 -74.64 35.40 42.54
CA THR A 143 -73.45 34.88 43.25
C THR A 143 -73.00 33.52 42.68
N LEU A 144 -73.92 32.59 42.46
CA LEU A 144 -73.61 31.28 41.88
C LEU A 144 -73.03 31.42 40.46
N MET A 145 -73.60 32.30 39.64
CA MET A 145 -73.12 32.59 38.28
C MET A 145 -71.73 33.22 38.27
N ARG A 146 -71.48 34.20 39.15
CA ARG A 146 -70.16 34.86 39.30
C ARG A 146 -69.09 33.86 39.76
N LEU A 147 -69.40 33.01 40.74
CA LEU A 147 -68.50 31.95 41.19
C LEU A 147 -68.20 30.91 40.10
N SER A 148 -69.21 30.56 39.29
CA SER A 148 -69.05 29.63 38.16
C SER A 148 -68.09 30.19 37.11
N ALA A 149 -68.28 31.46 36.74
CA ALA A 149 -67.41 32.13 35.78
C ALA A 149 -65.98 32.31 36.31
N LEU A 150 -65.82 32.67 37.59
CA LEU A 150 -64.53 32.79 38.26
C LEU A 150 -63.80 31.44 38.35
N GLU A 151 -64.50 30.37 38.75
CA GLU A 151 -63.93 29.02 38.79
C GLU A 151 -63.51 28.56 37.39
N GLY A 152 -64.35 28.79 36.39
CA GLY A 152 -64.06 28.43 35.00
C GLY A 152 -62.81 29.14 34.46
N GLU A 153 -62.65 30.43 34.75
CA GLU A 153 -61.46 31.19 34.38
C GLU A 153 -60.20 30.66 35.09
N ILE A 154 -60.25 30.45 36.41
CA ILE A 154 -59.10 29.92 37.18
C ILE A 154 -58.73 28.52 36.68
N THR A 155 -59.73 27.69 36.41
CA THR A 155 -59.55 26.33 35.88
C THR A 155 -58.81 26.34 34.55
N VAL A 156 -59.21 27.21 33.61
CA VAL A 156 -58.55 27.35 32.31
C VAL A 156 -57.14 27.94 32.45
N ALA A 157 -56.96 28.93 33.33
CA ALA A 157 -55.65 29.54 33.58
C ALA A 157 -54.64 28.51 34.12
N ILE A 158 -55.04 27.71 35.11
CA ILE A 158 -54.20 26.64 35.65
C ILE A 158 -53.94 25.57 34.59
N TYR A 159 -54.96 25.16 33.83
CA TYR A 159 -54.78 24.14 32.80
C TYR A 159 -53.78 24.58 31.72
N ASN A 160 -53.88 25.83 31.26
CA ASN A 160 -52.94 26.41 30.30
C ASN A 160 -51.51 26.45 30.88
N ALA A 161 -51.34 26.82 32.14
CA ALA A 161 -50.03 26.80 32.78
C ALA A 161 -49.42 25.38 32.86
N TYR A 162 -50.22 24.35 33.14
CA TYR A 162 -49.77 22.95 33.08
C TYR A 162 -49.37 22.53 31.66
N ARG A 163 -50.15 22.93 30.66
CA ARG A 163 -49.87 22.68 29.24
C ARG A 163 -48.57 23.35 28.80
N ASP A 164 -48.39 24.62 29.11
CA ASP A 164 -47.26 25.42 28.70
C ASP A 164 -45.97 24.93 29.38
N HIS A 165 -46.04 24.59 30.68
CA HIS A 165 -44.93 23.95 31.39
C HIS A 165 -44.54 22.61 30.77
N SER A 166 -45.52 21.73 30.48
CA SER A 166 -45.26 20.44 29.85
C SER A 166 -44.65 20.60 28.45
N ALA A 167 -45.12 21.57 27.66
CA ALA A 167 -44.59 21.86 26.34
C ALA A 167 -43.15 22.40 26.43
N GLN A 168 -42.86 23.30 27.37
CA GLN A 168 -41.51 23.82 27.60
C GLN A 168 -40.54 22.71 28.02
N THR A 169 -40.89 21.90 29.03
CA THR A 169 -40.02 20.79 29.47
C THR A 169 -39.75 19.79 28.34
N SER A 170 -40.73 19.52 27.49
CA SER A 170 -40.53 18.65 26.32
C SER A 170 -39.60 19.28 25.28
N ARG A 171 -39.74 20.60 25.02
CA ARG A 171 -38.83 21.33 24.14
C ARG A 171 -37.40 21.32 24.69
N ASP A 172 -37.22 21.62 25.97
CA ASP A 172 -35.91 21.64 26.63
C ASP A 172 -35.21 20.27 26.59
N ARG A 173 -35.97 19.19 26.82
CA ARG A 173 -35.44 17.83 26.73
C ARG A 173 -34.99 17.49 25.31
N LEU A 174 -35.84 17.73 24.31
CA LEU A 174 -35.50 17.47 22.90
C LEU A 174 -34.33 18.34 22.43
N ALA A 175 -34.28 19.60 22.87
CA ALA A 175 -33.18 20.52 22.65
C ALA A 175 -31.86 19.99 23.22
N ALA A 176 -31.88 19.46 24.44
CA ALA A 176 -30.70 18.87 25.08
C ALA A 176 -30.23 17.59 24.37
N GLU A 177 -31.15 16.68 24.06
CA GLU A 177 -30.86 15.43 23.32
C GLU A 177 -30.27 15.73 21.93
N PHE A 178 -30.85 16.70 21.22
CA PHE A 178 -30.33 17.14 19.93
C PHE A 178 -28.94 17.79 20.04
N ARG A 179 -28.71 18.63 21.06
CA ARG A 179 -27.39 19.25 21.31
C ARG A 179 -26.32 18.20 21.57
N GLU A 180 -26.64 17.22 22.41
CA GLU A 180 -25.71 16.14 22.76
C GLU A 180 -25.44 15.24 21.55
N GLY A 181 -26.47 14.89 20.78
CA GLY A 181 -26.34 14.10 19.56
C GLY A 181 -25.43 14.76 18.52
N ILE A 182 -25.63 16.06 18.23
CA ILE A 182 -24.77 16.82 17.31
C ILE A 182 -23.35 16.92 17.86
N ALA A 183 -23.17 17.18 19.15
CA ALA A 183 -21.84 17.28 19.75
C ALA A 183 -21.05 15.96 19.62
N LYS A 184 -21.68 14.82 19.94
CA LYS A 184 -21.09 13.49 19.80
C LYS A 184 -20.75 13.15 18.36
N MET A 185 -21.63 13.49 17.41
CA MET A 185 -21.40 13.24 15.99
C MET A 185 -20.22 14.08 15.47
N VAL A 186 -20.17 15.37 15.81
CA VAL A 186 -19.05 16.25 15.44
C VAL A 186 -17.74 15.74 16.03
N GLU A 187 -17.73 15.34 17.30
CA GLU A 187 -16.53 14.79 17.96
C GLU A 187 -16.04 13.49 17.31
N GLY A 188 -16.95 12.55 17.02
CA GLY A 188 -16.61 11.30 16.33
C GLY A 188 -16.01 11.55 14.95
N VAL A 189 -16.64 12.42 14.16
CA VAL A 189 -16.16 12.78 12.82
C VAL A 189 -14.83 13.53 12.88
N SER A 190 -14.60 14.40 13.88
CA SER A 190 -13.30 15.05 14.09
C SER A 190 -12.18 14.06 14.43
N LEU A 191 -12.47 13.03 15.23
CA LEU A 191 -11.50 11.96 15.53
C LEU A 191 -11.14 11.16 14.27
N GLU A 192 -12.13 10.78 13.47
CA GLU A 192 -11.92 10.08 12.19
C GLU A 192 -11.12 10.95 11.21
N GLY A 193 -11.45 12.25 11.12
CA GLY A 193 -10.73 13.23 10.30
C GLY A 193 -9.26 13.37 10.72
N ALA A 194 -8.97 13.45 12.02
CA ALA A 194 -7.60 13.52 12.54
C ALA A 194 -6.79 12.25 12.21
N ALA A 195 -7.40 11.07 12.33
CA ALA A 195 -6.77 9.82 11.95
C ALA A 195 -6.44 9.77 10.46
N LEU A 196 -7.36 10.24 9.61
CA LEU A 196 -7.16 10.27 8.16
C LEU A 196 -6.12 11.33 7.73
N ARG A 197 -6.05 12.48 8.42
CA ARG A 197 -4.96 13.47 8.24
C ARG A 197 -3.59 12.88 8.60
N SER A 198 -3.52 12.14 9.70
CA SER A 198 -2.29 11.42 10.08
C SER A 198 -1.90 10.39 9.01
N GLN A 199 -2.87 9.62 8.50
CA GLN A 199 -2.65 8.69 7.40
C GLN A 199 -2.11 9.41 6.15
N ALA A 200 -2.72 10.52 5.74
CA ALA A 200 -2.27 11.32 4.61
C ALA A 200 -0.82 11.82 4.80
N GLY A 201 -0.46 12.28 6.00
CA GLY A 201 0.91 12.68 6.31
C GLY A 201 1.94 11.54 6.22
N ARG A 202 1.57 10.33 6.67
CA ARG A 202 2.40 9.13 6.50
C ARG A 202 2.56 8.77 5.02
N THR A 203 1.47 8.79 4.25
CA THR A 203 1.52 8.54 2.81
C THR A 203 2.42 9.57 2.12
N SER A 204 2.30 10.87 2.41
CA SER A 204 3.17 11.93 1.85
C SER A 204 4.66 11.66 2.10
N THR A 205 5.00 11.22 3.32
CA THR A 205 6.37 10.86 3.67
C THR A 205 6.85 9.65 2.88
N SER A 206 6.01 8.62 2.73
CA SER A 206 6.30 7.44 1.91
C SER A 206 6.49 7.80 0.44
N THR A 207 5.63 8.65 -0.12
CA THR A 207 5.69 9.14 -1.50
C THR A 207 7.00 9.89 -1.76
N ARG A 208 7.42 10.77 -0.84
CA ARG A 208 8.74 11.43 -0.94
C ARG A 208 9.90 10.44 -0.88
N GLY A 209 9.81 9.43 -0.02
CA GLY A 209 10.79 8.34 0.04
C GLY A 209 10.84 7.54 -1.28
N MET A 210 9.69 7.33 -1.92
CA MET A 210 9.58 6.65 -3.20
C MET A 210 10.24 7.46 -4.32
N LEU A 211 10.04 8.78 -4.37
CA LEU A 211 10.72 9.67 -5.33
C LEU A 211 12.25 9.60 -5.20
N GLY A 212 12.76 9.58 -3.97
CA GLY A 212 14.19 9.40 -3.71
C GLY A 212 14.71 8.07 -4.28
N LYS A 213 14.04 6.97 -3.95
CA LYS A 213 14.40 5.63 -4.46
C LYS A 213 14.30 5.51 -5.97
N THR A 214 13.28 6.10 -6.60
CA THR A 214 13.18 6.12 -8.07
C THR A 214 14.36 6.85 -8.70
N SER A 215 14.83 7.95 -8.08
CA SER A 215 16.01 8.66 -8.56
C SER A 215 17.29 7.82 -8.44
N GLU A 216 17.45 7.05 -7.36
CA GLU A 216 18.58 6.13 -7.19
C GLU A 216 18.57 5.01 -8.24
N VAL A 217 17.39 4.41 -8.49
CA VAL A 217 17.26 3.35 -9.50
C VAL A 217 17.47 3.89 -10.92
N ALA A 218 16.98 5.10 -11.23
CA ALA A 218 17.25 5.74 -12.52
C ALA A 218 18.77 5.94 -12.74
N ALA A 219 19.48 6.43 -11.72
CA ALA A 219 20.93 6.60 -11.80
C ALA A 219 21.66 5.27 -11.99
N ALA A 220 21.22 4.22 -11.30
CA ALA A 220 21.77 2.87 -11.47
C ALA A 220 21.53 2.31 -12.88
N ALA A 221 20.33 2.50 -13.44
CA ALA A 221 19.99 2.07 -14.80
C ALA A 221 20.84 2.81 -15.86
N GLU A 222 20.99 4.13 -15.71
CA GLU A 222 21.88 4.94 -16.56
C GLU A 222 23.33 4.43 -16.50
N GLN A 223 23.84 4.17 -15.30
CA GLN A 223 25.19 3.65 -15.10
C GLN A 223 25.35 2.25 -15.72
N SER A 224 24.35 1.37 -15.59
CA SER A 224 24.34 0.07 -16.25
C SER A 224 24.36 0.20 -17.78
N ALA A 225 23.59 1.14 -18.35
CA ALA A 225 23.59 1.37 -19.79
C ALA A 225 24.97 1.83 -20.29
N VAL A 226 25.66 2.71 -19.55
CA VAL A 226 27.03 3.13 -19.87
C VAL A 226 27.99 1.94 -19.79
N ALA A 227 27.94 1.16 -18.72
CA ALA A 227 28.80 -0.02 -18.54
C ALA A 227 28.60 -1.06 -19.66
N MET A 228 27.35 -1.25 -20.12
CA MET A 228 27.07 -2.14 -21.24
C MET A 228 27.62 -1.61 -22.57
N ARG A 229 27.57 -0.30 -22.83
CA ARG A 229 28.22 0.29 -24.02
C ARG A 229 29.73 0.08 -24.02
N GLU A 230 30.39 0.22 -22.86
CA GLU A 230 31.82 -0.08 -22.71
C GLU A 230 32.13 -1.57 -22.89
N ALA A 231 31.29 -2.45 -22.35
CA ALA A 231 31.42 -3.89 -22.54
C ALA A 231 31.28 -4.29 -24.02
N ALA A 232 30.35 -3.67 -24.76
CA ALA A 232 30.17 -3.88 -26.20
C ALA A 232 31.41 -3.44 -26.99
N GLN A 233 31.99 -2.28 -26.67
CA GLN A 233 33.25 -1.83 -27.28
C GLN A 233 34.40 -2.80 -27.00
N THR A 234 34.48 -3.32 -25.78
CA THR A 234 35.50 -4.30 -25.37
C THR A 234 35.32 -5.61 -26.14
N ALA A 235 34.09 -6.11 -26.26
CA ALA A 235 33.78 -7.32 -27.03
C ALA A 235 34.15 -7.15 -28.52
N ALA A 236 33.86 -6.01 -29.12
CA ALA A 236 34.29 -5.68 -30.49
C ALA A 236 35.82 -5.59 -30.63
N GLY A 237 36.52 -5.14 -29.59
CA GLY A 237 37.99 -5.20 -29.50
C GLY A 237 38.52 -6.63 -29.47
N LEU A 238 37.91 -7.51 -28.66
CA LEU A 238 38.29 -8.92 -28.55
C LEU A 238 38.08 -9.69 -29.85
N ILE A 239 36.99 -9.44 -30.58
CA ILE A 239 36.76 -10.07 -31.90
C ILE A 239 37.90 -9.74 -32.87
N ARG A 240 38.33 -8.48 -32.91
CA ARG A 240 39.48 -8.07 -33.74
C ARG A 240 40.78 -8.76 -33.32
N ALA A 241 41.05 -8.82 -32.02
CA ALA A 241 42.24 -9.50 -31.51
C ALA A 241 42.25 -11.00 -31.81
N ILE A 242 41.08 -11.66 -31.82
CA ILE A 242 40.93 -13.07 -32.21
C ILE A 242 41.23 -13.25 -33.70
N GLU A 243 40.76 -12.34 -34.55
CA GLU A 243 41.01 -12.40 -36.00
C GLU A 243 42.50 -12.15 -36.32
N ASP A 244 43.13 -11.19 -35.65
CA ASP A 244 44.58 -10.95 -35.78
C ASP A 244 45.38 -12.19 -35.35
N ALA A 245 45.01 -12.81 -34.21
CA ALA A 245 45.65 -14.03 -33.73
C ALA A 245 45.45 -15.22 -34.69
N ARG A 246 44.29 -15.33 -35.34
CA ARG A 246 44.06 -16.32 -36.41
C ARG A 246 45.02 -16.12 -37.57
N SER A 247 45.16 -14.89 -38.05
CA SER A 247 46.09 -14.58 -39.15
C SER A 247 47.54 -14.88 -38.79
N GLU A 248 47.97 -14.62 -37.55
CA GLU A 248 49.33 -14.95 -37.10
C GLU A 248 49.56 -16.47 -37.03
N VAL A 249 48.58 -17.24 -36.57
CA VAL A 249 48.65 -18.70 -36.50
C VAL A 249 48.73 -19.32 -37.90
N GLU A 250 47.95 -18.81 -38.86
CA GLU A 250 48.04 -19.23 -40.26
C GLU A 250 49.42 -18.93 -40.87
N ALA A 251 49.94 -17.72 -40.63
CA ALA A 251 51.28 -17.35 -41.09
C ALA A 251 52.37 -18.26 -40.49
N ALA A 252 52.25 -18.63 -39.21
CA ALA A 252 53.17 -19.55 -38.55
C ALA A 252 53.10 -20.98 -39.14
N ALA A 253 51.89 -21.47 -39.45
CA ALA A 253 51.68 -22.76 -40.09
C ALA A 253 52.28 -22.81 -41.51
N ASP A 254 52.17 -21.71 -42.27
CA ASP A 254 52.77 -21.58 -43.59
C ASP A 254 54.31 -21.58 -43.53
N ILE A 255 54.90 -20.87 -42.57
CA ILE A 255 56.34 -20.90 -42.32
C ILE A 255 56.81 -22.32 -41.99
N ALA A 256 56.10 -23.03 -41.12
CA ALA A 256 56.42 -24.40 -40.75
C ALA A 256 56.35 -25.34 -41.97
N THR A 257 55.33 -25.19 -42.82
CA THR A 257 55.16 -25.97 -44.05
C THR A 257 56.32 -25.73 -45.03
N ARG A 258 56.76 -24.48 -45.19
CA ARG A 258 57.94 -24.14 -46.00
C ARG A 258 59.21 -24.78 -45.43
N ALA A 259 59.39 -24.78 -44.11
CA ALA A 259 60.53 -25.41 -43.45
C ALA A 259 60.56 -26.93 -43.67
N ALA A 260 59.41 -27.62 -43.58
CA ALA A 260 59.33 -29.04 -43.89
C ALA A 260 59.66 -29.35 -45.36
N SER A 261 59.22 -28.51 -46.30
CA SER A 261 59.60 -28.65 -47.72
C SER A 261 61.11 -28.51 -47.91
N GLN A 262 61.74 -27.54 -47.26
CA GLN A 262 63.20 -27.34 -47.32
C GLN A 262 63.98 -28.52 -46.71
N ALA A 263 63.54 -29.03 -45.56
CA ALA A 263 64.10 -30.25 -44.96
C ALA A 263 63.92 -31.48 -45.89
N GLY A 264 62.81 -31.53 -46.62
CA GLY A 264 62.54 -32.49 -47.70
C GLY A 264 63.63 -32.51 -48.76
N VAL A 265 63.91 -31.34 -49.34
CA VAL A 265 64.95 -31.16 -50.36
C VAL A 265 66.33 -31.53 -49.82
N ALA A 266 66.66 -31.11 -48.59
CA ALA A 266 67.94 -31.39 -47.96
C ALA A 266 68.19 -32.89 -47.73
N VAL A 267 67.16 -33.67 -47.40
CA VAL A 267 67.26 -35.14 -47.33
C VAL A 267 67.52 -35.76 -48.69
N GLY A 268 66.79 -35.37 -49.74
CA GLY A 268 67.02 -35.90 -51.09
C GLY A 268 68.44 -35.62 -51.62
N MET A 269 68.97 -34.42 -51.33
CA MET A 269 70.38 -34.08 -51.62
C MET A 269 71.36 -34.94 -50.81
N SER A 270 71.05 -35.21 -49.54
CA SER A 270 71.87 -36.05 -48.68
C SER A 270 71.89 -37.51 -49.16
N GLU A 271 70.75 -38.06 -49.57
CA GLU A 271 70.65 -39.41 -50.16
C GLU A 271 71.49 -39.51 -51.43
N THR A 272 71.37 -38.54 -52.33
CA THR A 272 72.18 -38.46 -53.56
C THR A 272 73.69 -38.42 -53.24
N LEU A 273 74.10 -37.63 -52.24
CA LEU A 273 75.50 -37.57 -51.81
C LEU A 273 75.97 -38.90 -51.21
N SER A 274 75.10 -39.61 -50.47
CA SER A 274 75.38 -40.93 -49.92
C SER A 274 75.63 -41.97 -51.03
N GLU A 275 74.82 -41.94 -52.09
CA GLU A 275 75.01 -42.79 -53.27
C GLU A 275 76.34 -42.50 -53.98
N HIS A 276 76.66 -41.22 -54.19
CA HIS A 276 77.96 -40.83 -54.76
C HIS A 276 79.13 -41.27 -53.90
N ALA A 277 79.05 -41.10 -52.58
CA ALA A 277 80.08 -41.54 -51.64
C ALA A 277 80.28 -43.07 -51.70
N LYS A 278 79.20 -43.85 -51.79
CA LYS A 278 79.26 -45.31 -51.94
C LYS A 278 79.88 -45.74 -53.27
N SER A 279 79.60 -45.01 -54.36
CA SER A 279 80.25 -45.24 -55.65
C SER A 279 81.76 -44.96 -55.59
N ILE A 280 82.17 -43.89 -54.91
CA ILE A 280 83.59 -43.56 -54.72
C ILE A 280 84.27 -44.64 -53.87
N GLU A 281 83.64 -45.11 -52.80
CA GLU A 281 84.15 -46.19 -51.96
C GLU A 281 84.43 -47.47 -52.77
N SER A 282 83.52 -47.84 -53.69
CA SER A 282 83.73 -48.97 -54.61
C SER A 282 84.95 -48.76 -55.52
N ILE A 283 85.19 -47.54 -56.01
CA ILE A 283 86.35 -47.21 -56.84
C ILE A 283 87.65 -47.27 -56.02
N LEU A 284 87.64 -46.75 -54.79
CA LEU A 284 88.80 -46.82 -53.89
C LEU A 284 89.15 -48.26 -53.54
N GLY A 285 88.16 -49.14 -53.36
CA GLY A 285 88.39 -50.58 -53.21
C GLY A 285 89.17 -51.18 -54.38
N LEU A 286 88.74 -50.89 -55.61
CA LEU A 286 89.44 -51.33 -56.82
C LEU A 286 90.87 -50.76 -56.91
N ILE A 287 91.07 -49.48 -56.59
CA ILE A 287 92.40 -48.85 -56.61
C ILE A 287 93.32 -49.51 -55.57
N ARG A 288 92.79 -49.81 -54.37
CA ARG A 288 93.51 -50.52 -53.32
C ARG A 288 93.94 -51.91 -53.77
N ASP A 289 93.06 -52.64 -54.44
CA ASP A 289 93.36 -53.96 -55.02
C ASP A 289 94.44 -53.86 -56.11
N ILE A 290 94.34 -52.87 -57.01
CA ILE A 290 95.36 -52.61 -58.04
C ILE A 290 96.71 -52.25 -57.40
N ALA A 291 96.73 -51.40 -56.38
CA ALA A 291 97.96 -51.05 -55.65
C ALA A 291 98.56 -52.29 -54.96
N GLY A 292 97.72 -53.14 -54.37
CA GLY A 292 98.14 -54.43 -53.79
C GLY A 292 98.75 -55.37 -54.83
N GLN A 293 98.09 -55.53 -55.98
CA GLN A 293 98.61 -56.32 -57.11
C GLN A 293 99.92 -55.73 -57.67
N THR A 294 100.01 -54.41 -57.78
CA THR A 294 101.22 -53.72 -58.27
C THR A 294 102.39 -53.90 -57.30
N ASN A 295 102.13 -53.83 -55.99
CA ASN A 295 103.13 -54.10 -54.96
C ASN A 295 103.61 -55.56 -54.98
N LEU A 296 102.73 -56.53 -55.27
CA LEU A 296 103.10 -57.94 -55.45
C LEU A 296 103.91 -58.17 -56.74
N LEU A 297 103.52 -57.53 -57.85
CA LEU A 297 104.28 -57.56 -59.11
C LEU A 297 105.68 -56.95 -58.93
N ALA A 298 105.76 -55.82 -58.25
CA ALA A 298 107.02 -55.17 -57.92
C ALA A 298 107.90 -56.04 -57.02
N LEU A 299 107.31 -56.70 -56.02
CA LEU A 299 108.03 -57.65 -55.16
C LEU A 299 108.59 -58.83 -55.97
N ASN A 300 107.79 -59.42 -56.86
CA ASN A 300 108.24 -60.49 -57.76
C ASN A 300 109.38 -60.01 -58.67
N ALA A 301 109.29 -58.79 -59.20
CA ALA A 301 110.34 -58.18 -60.00
C ALA A 301 111.62 -57.91 -59.19
N THR A 302 111.51 -57.49 -57.92
CA THR A 302 112.66 -57.34 -57.00
C THR A 302 113.34 -58.69 -56.75
N ILE A 303 112.57 -59.76 -56.56
CA ILE A 303 113.09 -61.13 -56.39
C ILE A 303 113.86 -61.57 -57.63
N GLU A 304 113.29 -61.39 -58.82
CA GLU A 304 113.94 -61.80 -60.07
C GLU A 304 115.18 -60.92 -60.39
N ALA A 305 115.14 -59.64 -60.05
CA ALA A 305 116.29 -58.74 -60.16
C ALA A 305 117.44 -59.15 -59.23
N ALA A 306 117.13 -59.58 -57.99
CA ALA A 306 118.12 -60.14 -57.07
C ALA A 306 118.71 -61.47 -57.58
N ARG A 307 117.89 -62.28 -58.26
CA ARG A 307 118.30 -63.55 -58.87
C ARG A 307 119.25 -63.38 -60.05
N ALA A 308 119.12 -62.28 -60.80
CA ALA A 308 119.99 -61.92 -61.92
C ALA A 308 121.36 -61.32 -61.51
N GLY A 309 121.63 -61.13 -60.21
CA GLY A 309 122.91 -60.61 -59.71
C GLY A 309 123.24 -59.20 -60.20
N ASP A 310 124.49 -58.96 -60.61
CA ASP A 310 124.94 -57.64 -61.08
C ASP A 310 124.23 -57.14 -62.35
N ALA A 311 123.74 -58.05 -63.20
CA ALA A 311 122.99 -57.70 -64.42
C ALA A 311 121.58 -57.16 -64.12
N GLY A 312 121.03 -57.45 -62.93
CA GLY A 312 119.68 -57.05 -62.51
C GLY A 312 119.58 -55.71 -61.78
N ARG A 313 120.71 -55.03 -61.52
CA ARG A 313 120.77 -53.81 -60.67
C ARG A 313 119.82 -52.69 -61.12
N GLY A 314 119.77 -52.39 -62.42
CA GLY A 314 118.85 -51.37 -62.95
C GLY A 314 117.37 -51.77 -62.79
N PHE A 315 117.07 -53.06 -62.97
CA PHE A 315 115.72 -53.61 -62.80
C PHE A 315 115.29 -53.61 -61.33
N ALA A 316 116.22 -53.87 -60.40
CA ALA A 316 115.98 -53.80 -58.96
C ALA A 316 115.57 -52.40 -58.49
N VAL A 317 116.21 -51.35 -59.02
CA VAL A 317 115.87 -49.95 -58.72
C VAL A 317 114.45 -49.62 -59.20
N VAL A 318 114.12 -49.99 -60.44
CA VAL A 318 112.77 -49.77 -60.99
C VAL A 318 111.72 -50.55 -60.18
N ALA A 319 111.98 -51.82 -59.85
CA ALA A 319 111.07 -52.62 -59.03
C ALA A 319 110.85 -52.02 -57.64
N GLN A 320 111.89 -51.47 -57.00
CA GLN A 320 111.77 -50.80 -55.71
C GLN A 320 110.99 -49.48 -55.81
N GLU A 321 111.17 -48.71 -56.89
CA GLU A 321 110.42 -47.47 -57.14
C GLU A 321 108.93 -47.77 -57.38
N VAL A 322 108.61 -48.81 -58.18
CA VAL A 322 107.23 -49.27 -58.38
C VAL A 322 106.61 -49.77 -57.07
N LYS A 323 107.37 -50.48 -56.25
CA LYS A 323 106.92 -50.93 -54.92
C LYS A 323 106.64 -49.74 -53.99
N SER A 324 107.51 -48.72 -53.99
CA SER A 324 107.33 -47.50 -53.23
C SER A 324 106.06 -46.75 -53.67
N LEU A 325 105.89 -46.58 -54.98
CA LEU A 325 104.73 -45.91 -55.58
C LEU A 325 103.43 -46.66 -55.25
N ALA A 326 103.41 -47.99 -55.36
CA ALA A 326 102.25 -48.80 -54.99
C ALA A 326 101.87 -48.64 -53.50
N ASN A 327 102.86 -48.59 -52.59
CA ASN A 327 102.61 -48.35 -51.17
C ASN A 327 102.14 -46.90 -50.88
N GLN A 328 102.59 -45.93 -51.67
CA GLN A 328 102.11 -44.56 -51.59
C GLN A 328 100.67 -44.44 -52.10
N THR A 329 100.34 -45.12 -53.21
CA THR A 329 98.96 -45.22 -53.73
C THR A 329 98.04 -45.87 -52.72
N ALA A 330 98.43 -46.98 -52.09
CA ALA A 330 97.63 -47.64 -51.06
C ALA A 330 97.33 -46.70 -49.88
N ARG A 331 98.35 -46.01 -49.36
CA ARG A 331 98.19 -45.03 -48.27
C ARG A 331 97.29 -43.85 -48.66
N ALA A 332 97.50 -43.27 -49.83
CA ALA A 332 96.63 -42.20 -50.33
C ALA A 332 95.18 -42.67 -50.50
N THR A 333 94.98 -43.91 -50.93
CA THR A 333 93.64 -44.52 -51.07
C THR A 333 92.97 -44.70 -49.71
N ASP A 334 93.71 -45.16 -48.70
CA ASP A 334 93.22 -45.28 -47.32
C ASP A 334 92.84 -43.92 -46.71
N ASP A 335 93.66 -42.88 -46.96
CA ASP A 335 93.36 -41.51 -46.52
C ASP A 335 92.07 -40.96 -47.17
N ILE A 336 91.89 -41.17 -48.48
CA ILE A 336 90.65 -40.77 -49.18
C ILE A 336 89.46 -41.58 -48.65
N ALA A 337 89.63 -42.89 -48.41
CA ALA A 337 88.56 -43.73 -47.85
C ALA A 337 88.11 -43.21 -46.47
N ALA A 338 89.05 -42.80 -45.61
CA ALA A 338 88.72 -42.18 -44.33
C ALA A 338 87.93 -40.86 -44.50
N LYS A 339 88.25 -40.04 -45.50
CA LYS A 339 87.48 -38.83 -45.82
C LYS A 339 86.08 -39.14 -46.33
N ILE A 340 85.92 -40.16 -47.17
CA ILE A 340 84.61 -40.61 -47.68
C ILE A 340 83.74 -41.15 -46.54
N ALA A 341 84.31 -41.93 -45.62
CA ALA A 341 83.60 -42.40 -44.43
C ALA A 341 83.12 -41.23 -43.55
N ALA A 342 83.94 -40.20 -43.37
CA ALA A 342 83.55 -38.98 -42.65
C ALA A 342 82.41 -38.23 -43.36
N ILE A 343 82.44 -38.13 -44.69
CA ILE A 343 81.34 -37.55 -45.49
C ILE A 343 80.06 -38.36 -45.28
N GLN A 344 80.09 -39.68 -45.44
CA GLN A 344 78.91 -40.55 -45.22
C GLN A 344 78.33 -40.41 -43.80
N SER A 345 79.19 -40.26 -42.78
CA SER A 345 78.76 -40.03 -41.40
C SER A 345 78.08 -38.67 -41.25
N ALA A 346 78.63 -37.61 -41.83
CA ALA A 346 78.02 -36.28 -41.81
C ALA A 346 76.68 -36.25 -42.56
N THR A 347 76.58 -36.97 -43.68
CA THR A 347 75.34 -37.14 -44.45
C THR A 347 74.26 -37.84 -43.63
N ARG A 348 74.59 -38.94 -42.93
CA ARG A 348 73.64 -39.62 -42.03
C ARG A 348 73.13 -38.70 -40.92
N SER A 349 74.03 -37.98 -40.26
CA SER A 349 73.65 -36.99 -39.24
C SER A 349 72.73 -35.90 -39.78
N THR A 350 72.95 -35.46 -41.03
CA THR A 350 72.09 -34.49 -41.71
C THR A 350 70.68 -35.03 -41.97
N VAL A 351 70.56 -36.31 -42.36
CA VAL A 351 69.26 -36.98 -42.54
C VAL A 351 68.52 -37.10 -41.21
N ASP A 352 69.19 -37.54 -40.14
CA ASP A 352 68.59 -37.69 -38.80
C ASP A 352 68.12 -36.33 -38.23
N THR A 353 68.92 -35.28 -38.42
CA THR A 353 68.57 -33.91 -38.01
C THR A 353 67.34 -33.42 -38.77
N ASN A 354 67.27 -33.65 -40.08
CA ASN A 354 66.11 -33.27 -40.89
C ASN A 354 64.86 -34.09 -40.56
N ALA A 355 65.00 -35.36 -40.15
CA ALA A 355 63.88 -36.16 -39.66
C ALA A 355 63.30 -35.55 -38.37
N SER A 356 64.17 -35.10 -37.46
CA SER A 356 63.77 -34.38 -36.25
C SER A 356 63.06 -33.05 -36.58
N ILE A 357 63.56 -32.29 -37.55
CA ILE A 357 62.91 -31.05 -38.03
C ILE A 357 61.50 -31.33 -38.55
N ARG A 358 61.29 -32.41 -39.33
CA ARG A 358 59.96 -32.78 -39.81
C ARG A 358 59.00 -33.14 -38.67
N ALA A 359 59.48 -33.85 -37.65
CA ALA A 359 58.68 -34.16 -36.47
C ALA A 359 58.25 -32.87 -35.74
N THR A 360 59.18 -31.94 -35.53
CA THR A 360 58.87 -30.62 -34.93
C THR A 360 57.88 -29.83 -35.77
N VAL A 361 58.00 -29.83 -37.11
CA VAL A 361 57.01 -29.17 -37.98
C VAL A 361 55.62 -29.80 -37.85
N ALA A 362 55.53 -31.13 -37.79
CA ALA A 362 54.25 -31.81 -37.59
C ALA A 362 53.60 -31.44 -36.24
N GLU A 363 54.40 -31.31 -35.18
CA GLU A 363 53.92 -30.83 -33.87
C GLU A 363 53.42 -29.38 -33.95
N VAL A 364 54.12 -28.50 -34.67
CA VAL A 364 53.70 -27.10 -34.89
C VAL A 364 52.38 -27.04 -35.65
N GLN A 365 52.20 -27.84 -36.70
CA GLN A 365 50.95 -27.91 -37.45
C GLN A 365 49.78 -28.36 -36.56
N LEU A 366 49.98 -29.42 -35.77
CA LEU A 366 48.95 -29.92 -34.86
C LEU A 366 48.62 -28.90 -33.74
N SER A 367 49.61 -28.13 -33.29
CA SER A 367 49.41 -27.02 -32.35
C SER A 367 48.59 -25.87 -32.98
N ALA A 368 48.95 -25.46 -34.20
CA ALA A 368 48.22 -24.42 -34.93
C ALA A 368 46.74 -24.80 -35.13
N GLU A 369 46.46 -26.07 -35.41
CA GLU A 369 45.10 -26.57 -35.60
C GLU A 369 44.27 -26.53 -34.31
N LYS A 370 44.89 -26.88 -33.17
CA LYS A 370 44.28 -26.73 -31.84
C LYS A 370 44.02 -25.26 -31.49
N ILE A 371 44.96 -24.37 -31.76
CA ILE A 371 44.80 -22.93 -31.52
C ILE A 371 43.66 -22.39 -32.39
N ARG A 372 43.58 -22.78 -33.66
CA ARG A 372 42.49 -22.37 -34.56
C ARG A 372 41.11 -22.80 -34.04
N ALA A 373 41.00 -24.02 -33.53
CA ALA A 373 39.77 -24.50 -32.91
C ALA A 373 39.42 -23.72 -31.63
N ALA A 374 40.42 -23.40 -30.80
CA ALA A 374 40.23 -22.58 -29.61
C ALA A 374 39.80 -21.14 -29.95
N MET A 375 40.39 -20.53 -30.99
CA MET A 375 40.01 -19.20 -31.48
C MET A 375 38.57 -19.17 -32.00
N GLU A 376 38.11 -20.20 -32.70
CA GLU A 376 36.72 -20.31 -33.13
C GLU A 376 35.75 -20.36 -31.94
N MET A 377 36.05 -21.17 -30.92
CA MET A 377 35.24 -21.23 -29.70
C MET A 377 35.25 -19.89 -28.94
N GLN A 378 36.38 -19.20 -28.89
CA GLN A 378 36.45 -17.86 -28.30
C GLN A 378 35.60 -16.86 -29.08
N ALA A 379 35.64 -16.86 -30.41
CA ALA A 379 34.82 -15.97 -31.24
C ALA A 379 33.32 -16.19 -30.98
N GLN A 380 32.88 -17.45 -30.90
CA GLN A 380 31.50 -17.79 -30.55
C GLN A 380 31.13 -17.32 -29.14
N THR A 381 32.02 -17.49 -28.18
CA THR A 381 31.82 -17.03 -26.79
C THR A 381 31.68 -15.51 -26.72
N VAL A 382 32.55 -14.76 -27.40
CA VAL A 382 32.50 -13.29 -27.43
C VAL A 382 31.23 -12.79 -28.15
N THR A 383 30.78 -13.50 -29.19
CA THR A 383 29.50 -13.20 -29.85
C THR A 383 28.32 -13.39 -28.89
N ALA A 384 28.32 -14.47 -28.12
CA ALA A 384 27.30 -14.70 -27.09
C ALA A 384 27.33 -13.62 -25.98
N ILE A 385 28.52 -13.21 -25.54
CA ILE A 385 28.69 -12.10 -24.60
C ILE A 385 28.11 -10.80 -25.17
N THR A 386 28.36 -10.51 -26.45
CA THR A 386 27.83 -9.32 -27.12
C THR A 386 26.31 -9.31 -27.12
N ALA A 387 25.68 -10.46 -27.40
CA ALA A 387 24.22 -10.59 -27.33
C ALA A 387 23.68 -10.36 -25.91
N SER A 388 24.34 -10.89 -24.87
CA SER A 388 23.95 -10.65 -23.48
C SER A 388 24.15 -9.20 -23.04
N VAL A 389 25.18 -8.53 -23.56
CA VAL A 389 25.43 -7.09 -23.33
C VAL A 389 24.30 -6.25 -23.93
N ASP A 390 23.88 -6.54 -25.16
CA ASP A 390 22.76 -5.84 -25.81
C ASP A 390 21.44 -6.05 -25.06
N GLU A 391 21.15 -7.29 -24.64
CA GLU A 391 19.95 -7.59 -23.84
C GLU A 391 19.95 -6.82 -22.52
N THR A 392 21.10 -6.76 -21.84
CA THR A 392 21.24 -6.02 -20.57
C THR A 392 21.10 -4.51 -20.79
N ALA A 393 21.62 -3.98 -21.90
CA ALA A 393 21.46 -2.57 -22.25
C ALA A 393 19.98 -2.22 -22.52
N LEU A 394 19.24 -3.07 -23.23
CA LEU A 394 17.80 -2.91 -23.45
C LEU A 394 17.01 -2.99 -22.14
N ALA A 395 17.39 -3.90 -21.25
CA ALA A 395 16.76 -4.00 -19.92
C ALA A 395 17.00 -2.73 -19.08
N ALA A 396 18.19 -2.15 -19.14
CA ALA A 396 18.50 -0.89 -18.47
C ALA A 396 17.66 0.28 -19.03
N ASP A 397 17.50 0.37 -20.35
CA ASP A 397 16.67 1.40 -21.00
C ASP A 397 15.18 1.24 -20.64
N SER A 398 14.67 0.01 -20.66
CA SER A 398 13.31 -0.31 -20.23
C SER A 398 13.08 0.03 -18.75
N MET A 399 14.08 -0.21 -17.89
CA MET A 399 14.04 0.17 -16.48
C MET A 399 13.96 1.69 -16.32
N SER A 400 14.77 2.46 -17.06
CA SER A 400 14.71 3.93 -17.05
C SER A 400 13.33 4.46 -17.43
N ASN A 401 12.71 3.90 -18.48
CA ASN A 401 11.35 4.28 -18.88
C ASN A 401 10.30 3.93 -17.80
N THR A 402 10.39 2.73 -17.22
CA THR A 402 9.47 2.30 -16.15
C THR A 402 9.60 3.20 -14.92
N ILE A 403 10.83 3.60 -14.58
CA ILE A 403 11.09 4.49 -13.45
C ILE A 403 10.58 5.92 -13.71
N ALA A 404 10.63 6.39 -14.96
CA ALA A 404 10.02 7.66 -15.33
C ALA A 404 8.50 7.64 -15.11
N THR A 405 7.80 6.58 -15.54
CA THR A 405 6.36 6.41 -15.28
C THR A 405 6.05 6.31 -13.79
N ILE A 406 6.81 5.52 -13.02
CA ILE A 406 6.61 5.42 -11.56
C ILE A 406 6.78 6.80 -10.91
N ARG A 407 7.75 7.59 -11.36
CA ARG A 407 7.95 8.96 -10.85
C ARG A 407 6.73 9.84 -11.12
N GLU A 408 6.20 9.84 -12.34
CA GLU A 408 4.99 10.59 -12.69
C GLU A 408 3.79 10.17 -11.83
N ASP A 409 3.55 8.86 -11.70
CA ASP A 409 2.48 8.33 -10.84
C ASP A 409 2.67 8.76 -9.37
N THR A 410 3.92 8.76 -8.90
CA THR A 410 4.27 9.18 -7.54
C THR A 410 4.01 10.68 -7.33
N GLU A 411 4.33 11.51 -8.31
CA GLU A 411 4.04 12.96 -8.30
C GLU A 411 2.52 13.22 -8.31
N SER A 412 1.75 12.43 -9.06
CA SER A 412 0.27 12.48 -9.02
C SER A 412 -0.25 12.14 -7.63
N VAL A 413 0.24 11.04 -7.03
CA VAL A 413 -0.15 10.64 -5.66
C VAL A 413 0.22 11.73 -4.64
N ALA A 414 1.37 12.39 -4.80
CA ALA A 414 1.76 13.51 -3.94
C ALA A 414 0.73 14.65 -4.00
N THR A 415 0.29 14.98 -5.22
CA THR A 415 -0.73 16.01 -5.47
C THR A 415 -2.08 15.64 -4.86
N ASP A 416 -2.51 14.38 -5.01
CA ASP A 416 -3.77 13.89 -4.43
C ASP A 416 -3.76 13.98 -2.90
N ILE A 417 -2.61 13.69 -2.27
CA ILE A 417 -2.46 13.79 -0.81
C ILE A 417 -2.55 15.25 -0.34
N GLU A 418 -2.01 16.20 -1.10
CA GLU A 418 -2.17 17.63 -0.80
C GLU A 418 -3.63 18.07 -0.89
N GLN A 419 -4.36 17.62 -1.93
CA GLN A 419 -5.79 17.90 -2.08
C GLN A 419 -6.61 17.29 -0.92
N VAL A 420 -6.28 16.06 -0.51
CA VAL A 420 -6.90 15.43 0.65
C VAL A 420 -6.65 16.24 1.92
N GLY A 421 -5.42 16.76 2.11
CA GLY A 421 -5.08 17.66 3.21
C GLY A 421 -5.93 18.94 3.24
N GLN A 422 -6.06 19.61 2.10
CA GLN A 422 -6.93 20.80 1.96
C GLN A 422 -8.40 20.47 2.19
N GLY A 423 -8.84 19.30 1.74
CA GLY A 423 -10.19 18.79 1.97
C GLY A 423 -10.52 18.65 3.45
N PHE A 424 -9.56 18.19 4.28
CA PHE A 424 -9.74 18.12 5.73
C PHE A 424 -9.86 19.49 6.39
N ASP A 425 -9.04 20.46 5.98
CA ASP A 425 -9.13 21.82 6.54
C ASP A 425 -10.52 22.44 6.27
N ALA A 426 -11.04 22.26 5.05
CA ALA A 426 -12.38 22.70 4.69
C ALA A 426 -13.49 21.94 5.43
N PHE A 427 -13.29 20.65 5.67
CA PHE A 427 -14.23 19.79 6.37
C PHE A 427 -14.33 20.15 7.86
N GLU A 428 -13.21 20.37 8.54
CA GLU A 428 -13.17 20.83 9.93
C GLU A 428 -13.87 22.19 10.10
N ALA A 429 -13.65 23.13 9.16
CA ALA A 429 -14.34 24.41 9.16
C ALA A 429 -15.87 24.24 9.05
N LYS A 430 -16.36 23.34 8.19
CA LYS A 430 -17.79 23.04 8.05
C LYS A 430 -18.38 22.40 9.31
N LEU A 431 -17.66 21.48 9.96
CA LEU A 431 -18.09 20.87 11.23
C LEU A 431 -18.17 21.90 12.36
N GLY A 432 -17.20 22.80 12.43
CA GLY A 432 -17.23 23.94 13.35
C GLY A 432 -18.46 24.81 13.13
N SER A 433 -18.75 25.15 11.87
CA SER A 433 -19.97 25.90 11.52
C SER A 433 -21.25 25.15 11.90
N LEU A 434 -21.33 23.84 11.63
CA LEU A 434 -22.50 23.02 11.96
C LEU A 434 -22.77 23.03 13.47
N LYS A 435 -21.73 22.89 14.30
CA LYS A 435 -21.84 22.95 15.77
C LYS A 435 -22.39 24.30 16.23
N VAL A 436 -21.91 25.40 15.65
CA VAL A 436 -22.38 26.75 15.97
C VAL A 436 -23.83 26.95 15.54
N THR A 437 -24.18 26.61 14.29
CA THR A 437 -25.54 26.77 13.76
C THR A 437 -26.55 25.91 14.50
N ALA A 438 -26.18 24.67 14.86
CA ALA A 438 -27.03 23.82 15.69
C ALA A 438 -27.25 24.44 17.08
N GLY A 439 -26.20 24.99 17.70
CA GLY A 439 -26.32 25.69 18.99
C GLY A 439 -27.25 26.90 18.94
N ASP A 440 -27.16 27.72 17.87
CA ASP A 440 -28.04 28.87 17.65
C ASP A 440 -29.50 28.44 17.42
N PHE A 441 -29.73 27.43 16.57
CA PHE A 441 -31.07 26.89 16.33
C PHE A 441 -31.72 26.38 17.62
N ILE A 442 -30.98 25.63 18.44
CA ILE A 442 -31.50 25.10 19.72
C ILE A 442 -31.85 26.25 20.67
N SER A 443 -31.03 27.29 20.73
CA SER A 443 -31.28 28.46 21.59
C SER A 443 -32.57 29.18 21.18
N LYS A 444 -32.87 29.25 19.87
CA LYS A 444 -34.10 29.83 19.33
C LYS A 444 -35.35 28.96 19.53
N VAL A 445 -35.20 27.64 19.61
CA VAL A 445 -36.31 26.69 19.82
C VAL A 445 -36.65 26.51 21.31
N ALA A 446 -35.65 26.71 22.19
CA ALA A 446 -35.83 26.67 23.63
C ALA A 446 -36.38 27.98 24.21
N ALA A 447 -36.15 29.11 23.53
CA ALA A 447 -36.79 30.40 23.80
C ALA A 447 -38.26 30.40 23.37
#